data_AF-A0A1I1QJY8-F1
#
_entry.id   AF-A0A1I1QJY8-F1
#
_cell.length_a   1.000
_cell.length_b   1.000
_cell.length_c   1.000
_cell.angle_alpha   90.00
_cell.angle_beta   90.00
_cell.angle_gamma   90.00
#
_symmetry.space_group_name_H-M   'P 1'
#
loop_
_entity.id
_entity.type
_entity.pdbx_description
1 polymer ?
#
loop_
_entity_poly.entity_id
_entity_poly.type
_entity_poly.pdbx_seq_one_letter_code
_entity_poly.pdbx_strand_id
1 'polypeptide(L)'
;MKMGSMPVAIIMQRRTVQHIWADEAWAAVGVVPDRGDLPRLQVLSESPERDYYLVSGLELELYTDENDGYYENIVAPESKVFVLWRMEEGRAIPARASVSYVEGTRMFDSGESADGVTMPGEIYSWVAGYLREHYQPRPRRGHQRG
;
A
#
# COMPACT_ATOMS: atom_id res chain seq x y z
N MET A 1 0.70 19.59 -5.56
CA MET A 1 2.17 19.75 -5.53
C MET A 1 2.76 18.60 -4.72
N LYS A 2 3.84 17.94 -5.19
CA LYS A 2 4.52 16.87 -4.41
C LYS A 2 5.24 17.49 -3.22
N MET A 3 4.99 16.98 -2.03
CA MET A 3 5.49 17.51 -0.75
C MET A 3 6.52 16.61 -0.10
N GLY A 4 6.46 15.31 -0.35
CA GLY A 4 7.42 14.36 0.17
C GLY A 4 7.35 13.06 -0.59
N SER A 5 8.41 12.28 -0.45
CA SER A 5 8.40 10.89 -0.86
C SER A 5 9.21 9.99 0.05
N MET A 6 8.88 8.71 0.00
CA MET A 6 9.54 7.65 0.75
C MET A 6 9.68 6.42 -0.16
N PRO A 7 10.91 6.01 -0.51
CA PRO A 7 11.13 4.74 -1.19
C PRO A 7 10.66 3.58 -0.32
N VAL A 8 10.01 2.61 -0.94
CA VAL A 8 9.50 1.41 -0.26
C VAL A 8 9.72 0.18 -1.11
N ALA A 9 9.80 -0.95 -0.42
CA ALA A 9 9.70 -2.26 -1.02
C ALA A 9 8.48 -2.99 -0.47
N ILE A 10 7.88 -3.83 -1.32
CA ILE A 10 6.68 -4.59 -1.00
C ILE A 10 7.07 -6.05 -0.87
N ILE A 11 6.57 -6.69 0.19
CA ILE A 11 6.64 -8.13 0.36
C ILE A 11 5.39 -8.72 -0.27
N MET A 12 5.60 -9.50 -1.32
CA MET A 12 4.59 -10.28 -2.00
C MET A 12 4.60 -11.72 -1.49
N GLN A 13 3.43 -12.34 -1.54
CA GLN A 13 3.23 -13.73 -1.19
C GLN A 13 2.58 -14.47 -2.37
N ARG A 14 3.09 -15.67 -2.66
CA ARG A 14 2.39 -16.70 -3.44
C ARG A 14 1.91 -17.79 -2.49
N ARG A 15 0.70 -18.28 -2.67
CA ARG A 15 0.18 -19.49 -2.00
C ARG A 15 -0.43 -20.40 -3.04
N THR A 16 -0.05 -21.67 -3.03
CA THR A 16 -0.85 -22.69 -3.74
C THR A 16 -2.19 -22.83 -3.05
N VAL A 17 -3.24 -22.93 -3.85
CA VAL A 17 -4.61 -23.15 -3.38
C VAL A 17 -5.18 -24.34 -4.11
N GLN A 18 -5.90 -25.19 -3.39
CA GLN A 18 -6.65 -26.29 -3.99
C GLN A 18 -8.04 -25.77 -4.38
N HIS A 19 -8.15 -25.12 -5.53
CA HIS A 19 -9.42 -24.57 -6.00
C HIS A 19 -9.62 -24.85 -7.49
N ILE A 20 -10.86 -25.16 -7.90
CA ILE A 20 -11.14 -25.61 -9.28
C ILE A 20 -10.99 -24.51 -10.36
N TRP A 21 -10.73 -23.26 -9.96
CA TRP A 21 -10.59 -22.11 -10.86
C TRP A 21 -9.22 -21.41 -10.77
N ALA A 22 -8.36 -21.82 -9.83
CA ALA A 22 -7.02 -21.25 -9.67
C ALA A 22 -6.15 -22.20 -8.84
N ASP A 23 -4.91 -22.39 -9.28
CA ASP A 23 -3.91 -23.19 -8.55
C ASP A 23 -3.09 -22.34 -7.57
N GLU A 24 -3.12 -21.02 -7.74
CA GLU A 24 -2.31 -20.07 -6.98
C GLU A 24 -3.11 -18.81 -6.59
N ALA A 25 -2.82 -18.29 -5.39
CA ALA A 25 -3.29 -17.02 -4.89
C ALA A 25 -2.09 -16.13 -4.55
N TRP A 26 -2.19 -14.86 -4.93
CA TRP A 26 -1.15 -13.86 -4.74
C TRP A 26 -1.67 -12.70 -3.90
N ALA A 27 -0.80 -12.11 -3.07
CA ALA A 27 -1.16 -10.96 -2.27
C ALA A 27 0.07 -10.12 -1.91
N ALA A 28 -0.10 -8.81 -1.81
CA ALA A 28 0.84 -7.96 -1.06
C ALA A 28 0.56 -8.14 0.44
N VAL A 29 1.60 -8.46 1.22
CA VAL A 29 1.46 -8.83 2.64
C VAL A 29 2.33 -8.01 3.58
N GLY A 30 3.26 -7.21 3.04
CA GLY A 30 4.12 -6.36 3.84
C GLY A 30 4.66 -5.18 3.03
N VAL A 31 4.99 -4.11 3.73
CA VAL A 31 5.69 -2.95 3.18
C VAL A 31 6.87 -2.65 4.09
N VAL A 32 8.03 -2.37 3.51
CA VAL A 32 9.22 -1.96 4.23
C VAL A 32 9.77 -0.67 3.62
N PRO A 33 10.20 0.32 4.43
CA PRO A 33 10.96 1.45 3.92
C PRO A 33 12.23 0.95 3.23
N ASP A 34 12.52 1.49 2.05
CA ASP A 34 13.70 1.16 1.27
C ASP A 34 14.76 2.26 1.44
N ARG A 35 15.96 1.86 1.87
CA ARG A 35 17.09 2.77 2.08
C ARG A 35 18.01 2.87 0.87
N GLY A 36 17.66 2.19 -0.23
CA GLY A 36 18.36 2.24 -1.52
C GLY A 36 19.37 1.11 -1.73
N ASP A 37 19.48 0.16 -0.81
CA ASP A 37 20.40 -0.98 -0.87
C ASP A 37 19.70 -2.32 -1.19
N LEU A 38 18.38 -2.30 -1.38
CA LEU A 38 17.62 -3.50 -1.73
C LEU A 38 17.77 -3.84 -3.22
N PRO A 39 17.95 -5.12 -3.58
CA PRO A 39 17.87 -5.55 -4.97
C PRO A 39 16.44 -5.37 -5.51
N ARG A 40 16.28 -5.24 -6.83
CA ARG A 40 14.94 -5.10 -7.46
C ARG A 40 13.95 -6.18 -7.04
N LEU A 41 14.45 -7.42 -6.93
CA LEU A 41 13.69 -8.56 -6.45
C LEU A 41 14.59 -9.43 -5.57
N GLN A 42 14.08 -9.82 -4.41
CA GLN A 42 14.75 -10.73 -3.48
C GLN A 42 13.78 -11.80 -3.00
N VAL A 43 14.13 -13.06 -3.19
CA VAL A 43 13.41 -14.15 -2.54
C VAL A 43 13.72 -14.15 -1.05
N LEU A 44 12.69 -14.15 -0.22
CA LEU A 44 12.81 -14.19 1.25
C LEU A 44 12.63 -15.61 1.80
N SER A 45 11.73 -16.38 1.18
CA SER A 45 11.45 -17.77 1.54
C SER A 45 10.76 -18.46 0.37
N GLU A 46 11.10 -19.73 0.12
CA GLU A 46 10.46 -20.56 -0.89
C GLU A 46 10.04 -21.91 -0.30
N SER A 47 8.83 -22.35 -0.64
CA SER A 47 8.31 -23.68 -0.34
C SER A 47 7.24 -24.08 -1.37
N PRO A 48 6.94 -25.38 -1.52
CA PRO A 48 5.89 -25.81 -2.45
C PRO A 48 4.54 -25.12 -2.19
N GLU A 49 4.21 -24.87 -0.92
CA GLU A 49 2.92 -24.34 -0.51
C GLU A 49 2.83 -22.81 -0.52
N ARG A 50 3.96 -22.13 -0.28
CA ARG A 50 4.02 -20.70 -0.04
C ARG A 50 5.41 -20.11 -0.24
N ASP A 51 5.46 -19.01 -0.98
CA ASP A 51 6.67 -18.23 -1.19
C ASP A 51 6.48 -16.78 -0.73
N TYR A 52 7.58 -16.17 -0.31
CA TYR A 52 7.67 -14.74 -0.02
C TYR A 52 8.84 -14.16 -0.77
N TYR A 53 8.62 -13.01 -1.39
CA TYR A 53 9.66 -12.25 -2.06
C TYR A 53 9.40 -10.76 -1.88
N LEU A 54 10.48 -10.01 -1.85
CA LEU A 54 10.49 -8.57 -1.76
C LEU A 54 10.71 -7.99 -3.16
N VAL A 55 9.95 -6.95 -3.50
CA VAL A 55 10.12 -6.16 -4.72
C VAL A 55 10.35 -4.70 -4.31
N SER A 56 11.49 -4.13 -4.71
CA SER A 56 11.89 -2.75 -4.41
C SER A 56 11.66 -1.81 -5.59
N GLY A 57 11.95 -0.52 -5.39
CA GLY A 57 11.84 0.50 -6.44
C GLY A 57 10.47 1.16 -6.55
N LEU A 58 9.58 0.97 -5.58
CA LEU A 58 8.36 1.75 -5.45
C LEU A 58 8.62 2.98 -4.58
N GLU A 59 7.80 4.00 -4.76
CA GLU A 59 7.87 5.24 -4.00
C GLU A 59 6.46 5.61 -3.51
N LEU A 60 6.34 5.89 -2.21
CA LEU A 60 5.16 6.56 -1.67
C LEU A 60 5.35 8.06 -1.84
N GLU A 61 4.31 8.75 -2.30
CA GLU A 61 4.36 10.18 -2.58
C GLU A 61 3.22 10.90 -1.84
N LEU A 62 3.54 12.06 -1.28
CA LEU A 62 2.57 12.93 -0.64
C LEU A 62 2.29 14.15 -1.51
N TYR A 63 1.01 14.40 -1.75
CA TYR A 63 0.52 15.50 -2.58
C TYR A 63 -0.49 16.35 -1.80
N THR A 64 -0.41 17.66 -1.95
CA THR A 64 -1.27 18.63 -1.25
C THR A 64 -2.78 18.42 -1.47
N ASP A 65 -3.16 17.89 -2.63
CA ASP A 65 -4.55 17.65 -3.06
C ASP A 65 -5.12 16.30 -2.58
N GLU A 66 -4.30 15.45 -1.96
CA GLU A 66 -4.72 14.15 -1.42
C GLU A 66 -4.76 14.15 0.13
N ASN A 67 -4.63 15.33 0.76
CA ASN A 67 -4.58 15.50 2.22
C ASN A 67 -5.79 14.89 2.95
N ASP A 68 -7.01 15.06 2.40
CA ASP A 68 -8.22 14.47 2.99
C ASP A 68 -8.12 12.93 3.00
N GLY A 69 -7.63 12.33 1.91
CA GLY A 69 -7.45 10.89 1.78
C GLY A 69 -6.36 10.34 2.72
N TYR A 70 -5.28 11.09 2.95
CA TYR A 70 -4.28 10.72 3.96
C TYR A 70 -4.86 10.77 5.37
N TYR A 71 -5.61 11.83 5.69
CA TYR A 71 -6.24 11.97 7.00
C TYR A 71 -7.25 10.84 7.27
N GLU A 72 -8.11 10.53 6.30
CA GLU A 72 -9.06 9.42 6.38
C GLU A 72 -8.37 8.08 6.65
N ASN A 73 -7.26 7.81 5.98
CA ASN A 73 -6.48 6.59 6.21
C ASN A 73 -5.84 6.53 7.61
N ILE A 74 -5.33 7.66 8.10
CA ILE A 74 -4.69 7.76 9.43
C ILE A 74 -5.67 7.59 10.58
N VAL A 75 -6.92 8.05 10.43
CA VAL A 75 -7.96 7.92 11.46
C VAL A 75 -8.82 6.67 11.32
N ALA A 76 -8.62 5.90 10.25
CA ALA A 76 -9.29 4.62 10.06
C ALA A 76 -8.95 3.64 11.20
N PRO A 77 -9.80 2.62 11.47
CA PRO A 77 -9.50 1.60 12.49
C PRO A 77 -8.16 0.90 12.26
N GLU A 78 -7.75 0.77 11.00
CA GLU A 78 -6.44 0.29 10.62
C GLU A 78 -5.93 1.08 9.41
N SER A 79 -4.83 1.81 9.57
CA SER A 79 -4.19 2.53 8.47
C SER A 79 -3.50 1.56 7.53
N LYS A 80 -3.63 1.80 6.23
CA LYS A 80 -3.12 0.90 5.18
C LYS A 80 -2.15 1.59 4.24
N VAL A 81 -1.22 0.82 3.70
CA VAL A 81 -0.60 1.13 2.40
C VAL A 81 -1.35 0.32 1.36
N PHE A 82 -1.94 1.00 0.39
CA PHE A 82 -2.63 0.37 -0.73
C PHE A 82 -1.61 0.04 -1.80
N VAL A 83 -1.61 -1.20 -2.26
CA VAL A 83 -0.65 -1.70 -3.24
C VAL A 83 -1.41 -2.28 -4.41
N LEU A 84 -1.22 -1.71 -5.59
CA LEU A 84 -1.70 -2.24 -6.85
C LEU A 84 -0.57 -3.04 -7.50
N TRP A 85 -0.88 -4.25 -7.97
CA TRP A 85 0.07 -5.18 -8.54
C TRP A 85 -0.49 -5.90 -9.76
N ARG A 86 0.39 -6.45 -10.58
CA ARG A 86 0.06 -7.15 -11.84
C ARG A 86 0.82 -8.45 -11.92
N MET A 87 0.29 -9.39 -12.70
CA MET A 87 1.05 -10.58 -13.06
C MET A 87 2.03 -10.24 -14.20
N GLU A 88 3.32 -10.43 -13.96
CA GLU A 88 4.40 -10.29 -14.94
C GLU A 88 5.23 -11.57 -14.94
N GLU A 89 5.42 -12.18 -16.12
CA GLU A 89 6.23 -13.39 -16.29
C GLU A 89 5.89 -14.52 -15.27
N GLY A 90 4.62 -14.65 -14.91
CA GLY A 90 4.14 -15.68 -13.96
C GLY A 90 4.31 -15.32 -12.48
N ARG A 91 4.61 -14.05 -12.15
CA ARG A 91 4.78 -13.58 -10.77
C ARG A 91 3.99 -12.29 -10.52
N ALA A 92 3.46 -12.11 -9.31
CA ALA A 92 2.80 -10.86 -8.93
C ALA A 92 3.84 -9.76 -8.62
N ILE A 93 3.87 -8.70 -9.43
CA ILE A 93 4.80 -7.58 -9.31
C ILE A 93 4.01 -6.31 -8.91
N PRO A 94 4.37 -5.65 -7.79
CA PRO A 94 3.82 -4.35 -7.42
C PRO A 94 4.11 -3.30 -8.49
N ALA A 95 3.08 -2.57 -8.89
CA ALA A 95 3.16 -1.51 -9.89
C ALA A 95 3.02 -0.13 -9.26
N ARG A 96 2.23 0.01 -8.19
CA ARG A 96 1.99 1.29 -7.51
C ARG A 96 1.66 1.08 -6.04
N ALA A 97 2.05 2.04 -5.19
CA ALA A 97 1.64 2.10 -3.80
C ALA A 97 1.13 3.51 -3.42
N SER A 98 0.19 3.58 -2.48
CA SER A 98 -0.30 4.86 -1.95
C SER A 98 -0.74 4.74 -0.48
N VAL A 99 -0.70 5.87 0.22
CA VAL A 99 -1.23 6.07 1.57
C VAL A 99 -2.50 6.93 1.58
N SER A 100 -3.02 7.35 0.42
CA SER A 100 -4.33 8.00 0.31
C SER A 100 -5.43 6.96 0.29
N TYR A 101 -6.42 7.12 1.17
CA TYR A 101 -7.63 6.28 1.16
C TYR A 101 -8.41 6.42 -0.15
N VAL A 102 -8.44 7.63 -0.72
CA VAL A 102 -9.12 7.93 -1.99
C VAL A 102 -8.44 7.22 -3.15
N GLU A 103 -7.10 7.28 -3.22
CA GLU A 103 -6.36 6.55 -4.25
C GLU A 103 -6.48 5.03 -4.06
N GLY A 104 -6.45 4.54 -2.82
CA GLY A 104 -6.68 3.13 -2.51
C GLY A 104 -8.03 2.63 -3.04
N THR A 105 -9.09 3.41 -2.84
CA THR A 105 -10.42 3.10 -3.40
C THR A 105 -10.38 3.02 -4.93
N ARG A 106 -9.74 3.99 -5.60
CA ARG A 106 -9.56 3.97 -7.05
C ARG A 106 -8.76 2.77 -7.54
N MET A 107 -7.79 2.28 -6.76
CA MET A 107 -7.05 1.06 -7.09
C MET A 107 -7.95 -0.17 -7.05
N PHE A 108 -8.77 -0.33 -6.00
CA PHE A 108 -9.71 -1.44 -5.91
C PHE A 108 -10.79 -1.40 -7.01
N ASP A 109 -11.22 -0.21 -7.41
CA ASP A 109 -12.22 -0.02 -8.47
C ASP A 109 -11.64 -0.12 -9.90
N SER A 110 -10.31 -0.23 -10.04
CA SER A 110 -9.64 -0.21 -11.35
C SER A 110 -9.82 -1.48 -12.19
N GLY A 111 -10.25 -2.59 -11.55
CA GLY A 111 -10.26 -3.93 -12.15
C GLY A 111 -8.89 -4.62 -12.16
N GLU A 112 -7.83 -3.95 -11.71
CA GLU A 112 -6.52 -4.57 -11.44
C GLU A 112 -6.48 -5.20 -10.04
N SER A 113 -5.44 -5.99 -9.77
CA SER A 113 -5.23 -6.56 -8.44
C SER A 113 -4.69 -5.51 -7.48
N ALA A 114 -5.34 -5.38 -6.33
CA ALA A 114 -4.94 -4.44 -5.29
C ALA A 114 -5.14 -5.06 -3.91
N ASP A 115 -4.28 -4.69 -2.96
CA ASP A 115 -4.33 -5.12 -1.57
C ASP A 115 -4.11 -3.93 -0.63
N GLY A 116 -4.72 -4.02 0.57
CA GLY A 116 -4.49 -3.08 1.67
C GLY A 116 -3.58 -3.71 2.72
N VAL A 117 -2.31 -3.30 2.75
CA VAL A 117 -1.32 -3.80 3.69
C VAL A 117 -1.29 -2.94 4.94
N THR A 118 -1.21 -3.53 6.14
CA THR A 118 -1.08 -2.77 7.39
C THR A 118 0.09 -1.79 7.31
N MET A 119 -0.17 -0.51 7.58
CA MET A 119 0.82 0.54 7.48
C MET A 119 1.89 0.36 8.58
N PRO A 120 3.18 0.21 8.22
CA PRO A 120 4.27 0.17 9.20
C PRO A 120 4.35 1.48 9.99
N GLY A 121 4.75 1.39 11.26
CA GLY A 121 4.81 2.54 12.18
C GLY A 121 5.68 3.70 11.69
N GLU A 122 6.75 3.42 10.95
CA GLU A 122 7.61 4.45 10.33
C GLU A 122 6.86 5.24 9.24
N ILE A 123 6.13 4.54 8.36
CA ILE A 123 5.31 5.15 7.31
C ILE A 123 4.16 5.94 7.94
N TYR A 124 3.48 5.38 8.94
CA TYR A 124 2.45 6.08 9.70
C TYR A 124 2.96 7.38 10.29
N SER A 125 4.11 7.33 10.98
CA SER A 125 4.69 8.51 11.63
C SER A 125 5.07 9.59 10.62
N TRP A 126 5.57 9.19 9.44
CA TRP A 126 5.88 10.11 8.35
C TRP A 126 4.64 10.81 7.80
N VAL A 127 3.57 10.07 7.48
CA VAL A 127 2.31 10.64 6.97
C VAL A 127 1.63 11.51 8.03
N ALA A 128 1.57 11.04 9.28
CA ALA A 128 0.98 11.80 10.39
C ALA A 128 1.78 13.07 10.73
N GLY A 129 3.11 13.04 10.57
CA GLY A 129 3.98 14.22 10.67
C GLY A 129 3.64 15.25 9.61
N TYR A 130 3.59 14.83 8.34
CA TYR A 130 3.19 15.68 7.23
C TYR A 130 1.81 16.32 7.44
N LEU A 131 0.79 15.53 7.81
CA LEU A 131 -0.56 16.06 8.04
C LEU A 131 -0.60 17.11 9.15
N ARG A 132 0.17 16.92 10.22
CA ARG A 132 0.23 17.89 11.34
C ARG A 132 0.74 19.25 10.90
N GLU A 133 1.65 19.29 9.93
CA GLU A 133 2.27 20.51 9.42
C GLU A 133 1.43 21.16 8.31
N HIS A 134 0.77 20.36 7.48
CA HIS A 134 0.18 20.81 6.21
C HIS A 134 -1.34 20.72 6.13
N TYR A 135 -2.01 20.10 7.10
CA TYR A 135 -3.44 19.87 7.05
C TYR A 135 -4.14 20.25 8.34
N GLN A 136 -5.12 21.15 8.22
CA GLN A 136 -6.10 21.42 9.27
C GLN A 136 -7.43 20.78 8.87
N PRO A 137 -7.87 19.72 9.57
CA PRO A 137 -9.15 19.10 9.27
C PRO A 137 -10.27 20.12 9.34
N ARG A 138 -11.10 20.17 8.30
CA ARG A 138 -12.31 20.99 8.39
C ARG A 138 -13.17 20.45 9.53
N PRO A 139 -13.75 21.32 10.39
CA PRO A 139 -14.66 20.85 11.42
C PRO A 139 -15.78 20.07 10.75
N ARG A 140 -15.99 18.82 11.18
CA ARG A 140 -17.07 17.96 10.67
C ARG A 140 -18.37 18.72 10.91
N ARG A 141 -19.06 19.14 9.84
CA ARG A 141 -20.44 19.64 9.97
C ARG A 141 -21.25 18.49 10.53
N GLY A 142 -21.62 18.59 11.80
CA GLY A 142 -22.50 17.63 12.44
C GLY A 142 -23.77 17.54 11.61
N HIS A 143 -24.11 16.34 11.13
CA HIS A 143 -25.45 16.08 10.64
C HIS A 143 -26.40 16.30 11.84
N GLN A 144 -27.08 17.45 11.88
CA GLN A 144 -28.27 17.60 12.71
C GLN A 144 -29.28 16.61 12.16
N ARG A 145 -29.44 15.48 12.86
CA ARG A 145 -30.63 14.64 12.72
C ARG A 145 -31.77 15.43 13.34
N GLY A 146 -32.58 16.05 12.48
CA GLY A 146 -33.93 16.50 12.82
C GLY A 146 -34.91 15.34 12.81
#